data_AF-A0A961ANW7-F1
#
_entry.id   AF-A0A961ANW7-F1
#
_cell.length_a   1.000
_cell.length_b   1.000
_cell.length_c   1.000
_cell.angle_alpha   90.00
_cell.angle_beta   90.00
_cell.angle_gamma   90.00
#
_symmetry.space_group_name_H-M   'P 1'
#
loop_
_entity.id
_entity.type
_entity.pdbx_description
1 polymer ?
#
loop_
_entity_poly.entity_id
_entity_poly.type
_entity_poly.pdbx_seq_one_letter_code
_entity_poly.pdbx_strand_id
1 'polypeptide(L)'
;MKLSSTIRKGATGRSRGFSLVEVTLAIGITAIALVSLMGMLPKGMKTLQKANDEAVMGRIHQQILGELQLTPWESGGGGGMSPLDSMDKTVRFYDDQGIELPDSEKGSFSHVYTARITIARSGVTLPSSVGGGRHHGVTMPGETSAGVGGDPDKIMRLVIVEVTGITDPRFLGGLPLSFDMSEYTHAIATYRTMVVKMGQQFGNS
;
A
#
# COMPACT_ATOMS: atom_id res chain seq x y z
N MET A 1 -5.26 -80.65 -49.56
CA MET A 1 -5.62 -79.39 -48.87
C MET A 1 -4.34 -78.61 -48.59
N LYS A 2 -4.08 -77.52 -49.33
CA LYS A 2 -2.95 -76.60 -49.10
C LYS A 2 -3.51 -75.37 -48.37
N LEU A 3 -3.09 -75.12 -47.13
CA LEU A 3 -3.29 -73.82 -46.49
C LEU A 3 -2.01 -73.00 -46.63
N SER A 4 -2.14 -71.91 -47.37
CA SER A 4 -1.11 -70.90 -47.62
C SER A 4 -0.89 -70.07 -46.34
N SER A 5 0.33 -70.06 -45.81
CA SER A 5 0.72 -69.18 -44.70
C SER A 5 1.29 -67.87 -45.27
N THR A 6 0.54 -66.78 -45.10
CA THR A 6 0.99 -65.43 -45.47
C THR A 6 1.75 -64.84 -44.29
N ILE A 7 3.08 -64.91 -44.33
CA ILE A 7 3.96 -64.23 -43.37
C ILE A 7 3.90 -62.72 -43.64
N ARG A 8 3.32 -61.94 -42.72
CA ARG A 8 3.37 -60.47 -42.77
C ARG A 8 4.79 -60.01 -42.42
N LYS A 9 5.45 -59.34 -43.36
CA LYS A 9 6.76 -58.71 -43.18
C LYS A 9 6.56 -57.46 -42.31
N GLY A 10 6.94 -57.52 -41.03
CA GLY A 10 6.98 -56.35 -40.17
C GLY A 10 8.01 -55.35 -40.70
N ALA A 11 7.59 -54.13 -41.00
CA ALA A 11 8.48 -53.04 -41.35
C ALA A 11 9.37 -52.72 -40.14
N THR A 12 10.66 -53.03 -40.24
CA THR A 12 11.66 -52.63 -39.25
C THR A 12 11.90 -51.13 -39.41
N GLY A 13 11.25 -50.33 -38.55
CA GLY A 13 11.57 -48.92 -38.41
C GLY A 13 13.03 -48.79 -37.99
N ARG A 14 13.87 -48.20 -38.86
CA ARG A 14 15.24 -47.83 -38.50
C ARG A 14 15.15 -46.87 -37.31
N SER A 15 15.66 -47.27 -36.14
CA SER A 15 15.92 -46.36 -35.04
C SER A 15 17.05 -45.43 -35.48
N ARG A 16 16.68 -44.24 -35.98
CA ARG A 16 17.64 -43.18 -36.30
C ARG A 16 18.00 -42.51 -34.98
N GLY A 17 19.21 -42.74 -34.50
CA GLY A 17 19.77 -41.97 -33.40
C GLY A 17 19.88 -40.50 -33.79
N PHE A 18 19.73 -39.60 -32.81
CA PHE A 18 19.90 -38.16 -33.01
C PHE A 18 21.35 -37.84 -33.39
N SER A 19 21.54 -36.92 -34.34
CA SER A 19 22.88 -36.48 -34.73
C SER A 19 23.53 -35.67 -33.60
N LEU A 20 24.86 -35.77 -33.47
CA LEU A 20 25.62 -34.97 -32.49
C LEU A 20 25.31 -33.47 -32.64
N VAL A 21 25.22 -32.97 -33.88
CA VAL A 21 24.93 -31.55 -34.15
C VAL A 21 23.55 -31.13 -33.66
N GLU A 22 22.57 -32.04 -33.71
CA GLU A 22 21.19 -31.79 -33.29
C GLU A 22 21.10 -31.71 -31.76
N VAL A 23 21.77 -32.64 -31.07
CA VAL A 23 21.85 -32.61 -29.60
C VAL A 23 22.61 -31.39 -29.10
N THR A 24 23.72 -31.01 -29.75
CA THR A 24 24.47 -29.80 -29.37
C THR A 24 23.64 -28.53 -29.60
N LEU A 25 22.91 -28.43 -30.71
CA LEU A 25 22.02 -27.30 -30.97
C LEU A 25 20.87 -27.24 -29.94
N ALA A 26 20.28 -28.39 -29.60
CA ALA A 26 19.23 -28.48 -28.61
C ALA A 26 19.71 -28.04 -27.21
N ILE A 27 20.91 -28.45 -26.80
CA ILE A 27 21.53 -28.02 -25.54
C ILE A 27 21.83 -26.52 -25.56
N GLY A 28 22.36 -25.99 -26.67
CA GLY A 28 22.63 -24.56 -26.82
C GLY A 28 21.38 -23.71 -26.65
N ILE A 29 20.28 -24.07 -27.32
CA ILE A 29 18.99 -23.37 -27.19
C ILE A 29 18.44 -23.50 -25.77
N THR A 30 18.50 -24.70 -25.19
CA THR A 30 18.01 -24.96 -23.82
C THR A 30 18.78 -24.13 -22.78
N ALA A 31 20.11 -24.04 -22.91
CA ALA A 31 20.93 -23.25 -22.01
C ALA A 31 20.56 -21.75 -22.05
N ILE A 32 20.35 -21.19 -23.25
CA ILE A 32 19.92 -19.79 -23.41
C ILE A 32 18.54 -19.56 -22.76
N ALA A 33 17.60 -20.48 -22.95
CA ALA A 33 16.28 -20.40 -22.35
C ALA A 33 16.34 -20.45 -20.81
N LEU A 34 17.12 -21.37 -20.24
CA LEU A 34 17.28 -21.50 -18.79
C LEU A 34 17.94 -20.27 -18.15
N VAL A 35 18.97 -19.71 -18.79
CA VAL A 35 19.61 -18.47 -18.31
C VAL A 35 18.61 -17.31 -18.34
N SER A 36 17.80 -17.21 -19.40
CA SER A 36 16.76 -16.19 -19.49
C SER A 36 15.72 -16.32 -18.37
N LEU A 37 15.28 -17.55 -18.07
CA LEU A 37 14.35 -17.81 -16.96
C LEU A 37 14.96 -17.46 -15.60
N MET A 38 16.21 -17.84 -15.35
CA MET A 38 16.91 -17.48 -14.11
C MET A 38 17.05 -15.96 -13.95
N GLY A 39 17.28 -15.22 -15.04
CA GLY A 39 17.34 -13.76 -15.04
C GLY A 39 16.01 -13.09 -14.62
N MET A 40 14.88 -13.76 -14.81
CA MET A 40 13.56 -13.23 -14.43
C MET A 40 13.20 -13.49 -12.96
N LEU A 41 13.80 -14.47 -12.29
CA LEU A 41 13.47 -14.82 -10.91
C LEU A 41 13.63 -13.66 -9.91
N PRO A 42 14.75 -12.89 -9.91
CA PRO A 42 14.92 -11.78 -8.98
C PRO A 42 13.87 -10.68 -9.20
N LYS A 43 13.49 -10.45 -10.46
CA LYS A 43 12.45 -9.47 -10.80
C LYS A 43 11.08 -9.93 -10.29
N GLY A 44 10.73 -11.20 -10.48
CA GLY A 44 9.50 -11.79 -9.95
C GLY A 44 9.41 -11.64 -8.43
N MET A 45 10.50 -11.91 -7.72
CA MET A 45 10.55 -11.79 -6.25
C MET A 45 10.40 -10.34 -5.77
N LYS A 46 11.06 -9.38 -6.43
CA LYS A 46 10.88 -7.94 -6.11
C LYS A 46 9.44 -7.48 -6.36
N THR A 47 8.81 -7.95 -7.43
CA THR A 47 7.40 -7.64 -7.69
C THR A 47 6.49 -8.22 -6.61
N LEU A 48 6.74 -9.46 -6.17
CA LEU A 48 5.97 -10.09 -5.09
C LEU A 48 6.14 -9.36 -3.76
N GLN A 49 7.36 -8.97 -3.40
CA GLN A 49 7.64 -8.16 -2.21
C GLN A 49 6.87 -6.83 -2.26
N LYS A 50 6.98 -6.09 -3.37
CA LYS A 50 6.25 -4.84 -3.55
C LYS A 50 4.73 -5.02 -3.44
N ALA A 51 4.19 -6.09 -4.04
CA ALA A 51 2.76 -6.39 -3.95
C ALA A 51 2.33 -6.75 -2.52
N ASN A 52 3.20 -7.43 -1.76
CA ASN A 52 2.96 -7.70 -0.34
C ASN A 52 2.94 -6.40 0.47
N ASP A 53 3.94 -5.52 0.27
CA ASP A 53 4.01 -4.23 0.95
C ASP A 53 2.76 -3.38 0.66
N GLU A 54 2.35 -3.29 -0.60
CA GLU A 54 1.12 -2.57 -1.00
C GLU A 54 -0.14 -3.16 -0.35
N ALA A 55 -0.22 -4.49 -0.22
CA ALA A 55 -1.34 -5.14 0.44
C ALA A 55 -1.39 -4.85 1.94
N VAL A 56 -0.24 -4.89 2.63
CA VAL A 56 -0.14 -4.59 4.07
C VAL A 56 -0.44 -3.11 4.33
N MET A 57 0.16 -2.20 3.57
CA MET A 57 -0.12 -0.75 3.67
C MET A 57 -1.59 -0.44 3.41
N GLY A 58 -2.21 -1.11 2.43
CA GLY A 58 -3.65 -0.99 2.17
C GLY A 58 -4.51 -1.46 3.35
N ARG A 59 -4.14 -2.57 3.99
CA ARG A 59 -4.82 -3.06 5.20
C ARG A 59 -4.71 -2.07 6.36
N ILE A 60 -3.52 -1.54 6.63
CA ILE A 60 -3.28 -0.51 7.66
C ILE A 60 -4.17 0.71 7.40
N HIS A 61 -4.23 1.17 6.15
CA HIS A 61 -5.09 2.27 5.76
C HIS A 61 -6.58 2.00 6.05
N GLN A 62 -7.08 0.81 5.69
CA GLN A 62 -8.49 0.44 5.96
C GLN A 62 -8.80 0.36 7.46
N GLN A 63 -7.87 -0.15 8.27
CA GLN A 63 -8.02 -0.20 9.72
C GLN A 63 -8.13 1.23 10.29
N ILE A 64 -7.18 2.10 9.95
CA ILE A 64 -7.18 3.51 10.40
C ILE A 64 -8.45 4.22 9.96
N LEU A 65 -8.89 4.01 8.71
CA LEU A 65 -10.12 4.61 8.20
C LEU A 65 -11.36 4.14 8.98
N GLY A 66 -11.45 2.85 9.29
CA GLY A 66 -12.54 2.30 10.10
C GLY A 66 -12.59 2.94 11.49
N GLU A 67 -11.45 3.10 12.14
CA GLU A 67 -11.35 3.77 13.44
C GLU A 67 -11.78 5.25 13.37
N LEU A 68 -11.32 5.98 12.34
CA LEU A 68 -11.68 7.39 12.14
C LEU A 68 -13.18 7.57 11.90
N GLN A 69 -13.82 6.64 11.19
CA GLN A 69 -15.27 6.68 10.94
C GLN A 69 -16.10 6.41 12.20
N LEU A 70 -15.58 5.59 13.12
CA LEU A 70 -16.23 5.30 14.41
C LEU A 70 -15.94 6.38 15.47
N THR A 71 -14.96 7.24 15.22
CA THR A 71 -14.56 8.29 16.17
C THR A 71 -15.59 9.42 16.16
N PRO A 72 -16.13 9.82 17.33
CA PRO A 72 -17.12 10.90 17.40
C PRO A 72 -16.60 12.22 16.82
N TRP A 73 -17.44 12.88 16.03
CA TRP A 73 -17.11 14.17 15.38
C TRP A 73 -17.08 15.33 16.36
N GLU A 74 -17.91 15.29 17.40
CA GLU A 74 -18.00 16.32 18.44
C GLU A 74 -17.82 15.66 19.80
N SER A 75 -17.16 16.36 20.73
CA SER A 75 -17.18 15.97 22.13
C SER A 75 -18.60 16.16 22.65
N GLY A 76 -19.17 15.14 23.31
CA GLY A 76 -20.56 15.14 23.78
C GLY A 76 -20.96 16.26 24.76
N GLY A 77 -20.03 17.14 25.14
CA GLY A 77 -20.28 18.39 25.85
C GLY A 77 -19.84 19.58 24.99
N GLY A 78 -20.79 20.42 24.57
CA GLY A 78 -20.58 21.55 23.67
C GLY A 78 -19.38 22.42 24.07
N GLY A 79 -18.36 22.44 23.20
CA GLY A 79 -17.17 23.29 23.33
C GLY A 79 -15.83 22.56 23.49
N GLY A 80 -15.81 21.24 23.65
CA GLY A 80 -14.57 20.45 23.77
C GLY A 80 -13.90 20.14 22.42
N MET A 81 -12.57 19.94 22.45
CA MET A 81 -11.79 19.38 21.33
C MET A 81 -12.43 18.05 20.87
N SER A 82 -12.60 17.85 19.57
CA SER A 82 -13.18 16.60 19.07
C SER A 82 -12.23 15.43 19.39
N PRO A 83 -12.72 14.24 19.75
CA PRO A 83 -11.88 13.04 19.84
C PRO A 83 -11.11 12.79 18.53
N LEU A 84 -11.73 13.09 17.39
CA LEU A 84 -11.09 13.04 16.08
C LEU A 84 -9.84 13.92 16.03
N ASP A 85 -9.84 15.05 16.74
CA ASP A 85 -8.72 15.97 16.73
C ASP A 85 -7.49 15.47 17.48
N SER A 86 -7.69 14.55 18.42
CA SER A 86 -6.59 13.91 19.16
C SER A 86 -5.80 12.91 18.32
N MET A 87 -6.38 12.47 17.19
CA MET A 87 -5.72 11.59 16.23
C MET A 87 -4.86 12.36 15.22
N ASP A 88 -4.91 13.70 15.21
CA ASP A 88 -4.06 14.50 14.34
C ASP A 88 -2.59 14.39 14.77
N LYS A 89 -1.71 14.08 13.81
CA LYS A 89 -0.27 13.86 13.97
C LYS A 89 0.11 12.68 14.85
N THR A 90 -0.84 11.79 15.15
CA THR A 90 -0.53 10.54 15.83
C THR A 90 0.26 9.62 14.89
N VAL A 91 1.31 9.01 15.44
CA VAL A 91 2.14 8.03 14.74
C VAL A 91 1.89 6.66 15.38
N ARG A 92 1.62 5.66 14.55
CA ARG A 92 1.38 4.26 14.96
C ARG A 92 2.37 3.33 14.31
N PHE A 93 2.65 2.22 14.98
CA PHE A 93 3.63 1.23 14.57
C PHE A 93 2.93 -0.09 14.25
N TYR A 94 3.42 -0.80 13.23
CA TYR A 94 2.82 -2.04 12.76
C TYR A 94 3.88 -3.09 12.44
N ASP A 95 3.49 -4.35 12.55
CA ASP A 95 4.31 -5.51 12.14
C ASP A 95 4.21 -5.82 10.64
N ASP A 96 4.90 -6.88 10.19
CA ASP A 96 4.90 -7.34 8.79
C ASP A 96 3.53 -7.83 8.30
N GLN A 97 2.57 -8.02 9.20
CA GLN A 97 1.21 -8.45 8.89
C GLN A 97 0.21 -7.29 8.92
N GLY A 98 0.65 -6.09 9.31
CA GLY A 98 -0.20 -4.91 9.48
C GLY A 98 -1.00 -4.92 10.77
N ILE A 99 -0.52 -5.60 11.81
CA ILE A 99 -1.08 -5.55 13.17
C ILE A 99 -0.40 -4.41 13.94
N GLU A 100 -1.20 -3.61 14.63
CA GLU A 100 -0.69 -2.49 15.44
C GLU A 100 0.13 -3.00 16.63
N LEU A 101 1.32 -2.41 16.78
CA LEU A 101 2.23 -2.69 17.87
C LEU A 101 2.12 -1.59 18.94
N PRO A 102 2.23 -1.95 20.23
CA PRO A 102 2.26 -0.97 21.30
C PRO A 102 3.53 -0.10 21.19
N ASP A 103 3.46 1.12 21.74
CA ASP A 103 4.61 2.05 21.76
C ASP A 103 5.87 1.46 22.42
N SER A 104 5.71 0.49 23.31
CA SER A 104 6.82 -0.26 23.95
C SER A 104 7.64 -1.09 22.96
N GLU A 105 7.07 -1.43 21.80
CA GLU A 105 7.72 -2.21 20.74
C GLU A 105 8.24 -1.32 19.60
N LYS A 106 8.22 0.01 19.79
CA LYS A 106 8.81 0.95 18.84
C LYS A 106 10.28 0.65 18.62
N GLY A 107 10.62 0.33 17.37
CA GLY A 107 11.99 0.02 16.96
C GLY A 107 12.46 -1.39 17.35
N SER A 108 11.55 -2.24 17.84
CA SER A 108 11.77 -3.69 17.90
C SER A 108 11.95 -4.26 16.49
N PHE A 109 12.53 -5.46 16.37
CA PHE A 109 12.59 -6.19 15.11
C PHE A 109 11.21 -6.49 14.52
N SER A 110 10.18 -6.54 15.36
CA SER A 110 8.79 -6.70 14.94
C SER A 110 8.24 -5.44 14.27
N HIS A 111 8.82 -4.26 14.51
CA HIS A 111 8.36 -3.02 13.90
C HIS A 111 8.84 -2.96 12.44
N VAL A 112 7.88 -3.03 11.50
CA VAL A 112 8.16 -3.06 10.06
C VAL A 112 7.52 -1.87 9.35
N TYR A 113 6.35 -1.43 9.78
CA TYR A 113 5.67 -0.27 9.18
C TYR A 113 5.34 0.80 10.21
N THR A 114 5.38 2.05 9.78
CA THR A 114 4.94 3.20 10.56
C THR A 114 3.86 3.94 9.78
N ALA A 115 2.75 4.29 10.44
CA ALA A 115 1.72 5.14 9.87
C ALA A 115 1.64 6.47 10.62
N ARG A 116 1.50 7.58 9.87
CA ARG A 116 1.17 8.89 10.40
C ARG A 116 -0.21 9.30 9.91
N ILE A 117 -1.04 9.78 10.83
CA ILE A 117 -2.37 10.31 10.54
C ILE A 117 -2.29 11.83 10.62
N THR A 118 -2.73 12.52 9.57
CA THR A 118 -2.88 13.98 9.56
C THR A 118 -4.30 14.33 9.18
N ILE A 119 -4.95 15.14 10.02
CA ILE A 119 -6.32 15.58 9.80
C ILE A 119 -6.26 17.05 9.41
N ALA A 120 -6.50 17.30 8.12
CA ALA A 120 -6.46 18.64 7.57
C ALA A 120 -7.63 19.46 8.12
N ARG A 121 -7.29 20.58 8.74
CA ARG A 121 -8.23 21.63 9.14
C ARG A 121 -7.80 22.96 8.56
N SER A 122 -8.72 23.90 8.49
CA SER A 122 -8.46 25.24 7.97
C SER A 122 -7.32 25.87 8.76
N GLY A 123 -6.31 26.34 8.02
CA GLY A 123 -5.11 26.94 8.58
C GLY A 123 -4.00 25.95 8.98
N VAL A 124 -4.24 24.63 8.96
CA VAL A 124 -3.22 23.59 9.19
C VAL A 124 -2.35 23.44 7.95
N THR A 125 -1.04 23.28 8.16
CA THR A 125 -0.09 22.99 7.08
C THR A 125 -0.13 21.49 6.80
N LEU A 126 -0.38 21.15 5.55
CA LEU A 126 -0.40 19.76 5.11
C LEU A 126 1.02 19.16 5.12
N PRO A 127 1.15 17.82 5.21
CA PRO A 127 2.43 17.14 5.08
C PRO A 127 3.21 17.51 3.80
N SER A 128 4.54 17.47 3.87
CA SER A 128 5.39 17.71 2.68
C SER A 128 5.17 16.66 1.60
N SER A 129 4.79 15.43 1.96
CA SER A 129 4.40 14.34 1.05
C SER A 129 3.23 14.70 0.12
N VAL A 130 2.38 15.64 0.53
CA VAL A 130 1.24 16.13 -0.27
C VAL A 130 1.44 17.55 -0.82
N GLY A 131 2.66 18.09 -0.72
CA GLY A 131 3.03 19.40 -1.25
C GLY A 131 3.12 20.52 -0.22
N GLY A 132 2.94 20.26 1.08
CA GLY A 132 3.24 21.22 2.15
C GLY A 132 2.37 22.49 2.19
N GLY A 133 1.29 22.55 1.41
CA GLY A 133 0.42 23.72 1.33
C GLY A 133 -0.41 23.92 2.60
N ARG A 134 -0.88 25.15 2.82
CA ARG A 134 -1.88 25.42 3.86
C ARG A 134 -3.24 24.91 3.40
N HIS A 135 -3.93 24.15 4.24
CA HIS A 135 -5.29 23.72 3.96
C HIS A 135 -6.26 24.87 4.24
N HIS A 136 -7.10 25.20 3.28
CA HIS A 136 -8.09 26.28 3.40
C HIS A 136 -9.47 25.79 3.91
N GLY A 137 -9.60 24.48 4.10
CA GLY A 137 -10.85 23.81 4.47
C GLY A 137 -11.65 23.35 3.26
N VAL A 138 -12.69 22.54 3.48
CA VAL A 138 -13.55 22.00 2.41
C VAL A 138 -15.03 22.38 2.63
N THR A 139 -15.49 23.43 1.96
CA THR A 139 -16.91 23.84 1.98
C THR A 139 -17.71 23.13 0.89
N MET A 140 -18.91 22.65 1.21
CA MET A 140 -19.84 22.10 0.21
C MET A 140 -20.58 23.21 -0.57
N PRO A 141 -20.94 22.95 -1.84
CA PRO A 141 -21.87 23.82 -2.56
C PRO A 141 -23.19 23.97 -1.80
N GLY A 142 -23.61 25.21 -1.53
CA GLY A 142 -24.83 25.51 -0.76
C GLY A 142 -24.60 25.80 0.73
N GLU A 143 -23.43 25.47 1.26
CA GLU A 143 -22.99 26.01 2.55
C GLU A 143 -22.38 27.39 2.34
N THR A 144 -23.01 28.41 2.92
CA THR A 144 -22.40 29.73 2.95
C THR A 144 -21.27 29.74 3.99
N SER A 145 -20.02 29.79 3.53
CA SER A 145 -18.90 30.30 4.34
C SER A 145 -19.06 31.79 4.67
N ALA A 146 -20.15 32.43 4.22
CA ALA A 146 -20.48 33.84 4.37
C ALA A 146 -21.05 34.14 5.77
N GLY A 147 -20.28 33.80 6.78
CA GLY A 147 -20.41 34.33 8.12
C GLY A 147 -19.01 34.32 8.72
N VAL A 148 -18.53 35.49 9.18
CA VAL A 148 -17.30 35.60 9.95
C VAL A 148 -17.40 34.60 11.13
N GLY A 149 -16.74 33.45 11.02
CA GLY A 149 -16.77 32.37 12.02
C GLY A 149 -17.37 31.02 11.60
N GLY A 150 -17.76 30.81 10.33
CA GLY A 150 -18.16 29.47 9.85
C GLY A 150 -16.94 28.57 9.64
N ASP A 151 -16.76 27.54 10.48
CA ASP A 151 -15.69 26.54 10.31
C ASP A 151 -15.90 25.77 8.99
N PRO A 152 -15.02 25.94 7.98
CA PRO A 152 -15.18 25.29 6.67
C PRO A 152 -15.02 23.76 6.74
N ASP A 153 -14.57 23.20 7.86
CA ASP A 153 -14.38 21.75 8.05
C ASP A 153 -15.41 21.13 9.00
N LYS A 154 -16.56 21.80 9.13
CA LYS A 154 -17.64 21.41 10.03
C LYS A 154 -18.31 20.09 9.63
N ILE A 155 -18.49 19.86 8.32
CA ILE A 155 -19.19 18.67 7.80
C ILE A 155 -18.22 17.63 7.26
N MET A 156 -17.08 18.07 6.72
CA MET A 156 -16.10 17.21 6.08
C MET A 156 -14.69 17.58 6.48
N ARG A 157 -13.85 16.56 6.62
CA ARG A 157 -12.43 16.72 6.91
C ARG A 157 -11.61 15.82 6.01
N LEU A 158 -10.58 16.40 5.41
CA LEU A 158 -9.59 15.63 4.66
C LEU A 158 -8.66 14.95 5.66
N VAL A 159 -8.61 13.63 5.60
CA VAL A 159 -7.64 12.83 6.33
C VAL A 159 -6.58 12.36 5.35
N ILE A 160 -5.33 12.54 5.75
CA ILE A 160 -4.15 12.06 5.05
C ILE A 160 -3.53 11.00 5.94
N VAL A 161 -3.42 9.79 5.42
CA VAL A 161 -2.74 8.67 6.07
C VAL A 161 -1.48 8.38 5.28
N GLU A 162 -0.33 8.51 5.92
CA GLU A 162 0.98 8.24 5.34
C GLU A 162 1.52 6.95 5.97
N VAL A 163 1.80 5.94 5.16
CA VAL A 163 2.36 4.67 5.61
C VAL A 163 3.73 4.48 4.97
N THR A 164 4.72 4.10 5.77
CA THR A 164 6.08 3.80 5.30
C THR A 164 6.57 2.50 5.91
N GLY A 165 7.30 1.71 5.12
CA GLY A 165 8.05 0.55 5.62
C GLY A 165 9.44 0.98 6.11
N ILE A 166 9.96 0.31 7.14
CA ILE A 166 11.35 0.46 7.64
C ILE A 166 12.34 -0.30 6.74
N THR A 167 11.86 -1.00 5.72
CA THR A 167 12.64 -1.84 4.81
C THR A 167 13.66 -1.07 3.96
N ASP A 168 13.70 0.27 4.00
CA ASP A 168 14.82 1.02 3.43
C ASP A 168 16.05 0.94 4.39
N PRO A 169 17.18 0.38 3.93
CA PRO A 169 18.39 0.19 4.74
C PRO A 169 19.00 1.49 5.29
N ARG A 170 18.55 2.67 4.85
CA ARG A 170 18.91 3.97 5.47
C ARG A 170 18.32 4.16 6.87
N PHE A 171 17.33 3.37 7.26
CA PHE A 171 16.67 3.44 8.57
C PHE A 171 17.27 2.49 9.63
N LEU A 172 18.26 1.68 9.28
CA LEU A 172 18.98 0.76 10.19
C LEU A 172 19.87 1.47 11.23
N GLY A 173 19.89 2.81 11.25
CA GLY A 173 20.78 3.62 12.10
C GLY A 173 20.12 4.26 13.34
N GLY A 174 18.87 3.93 13.67
CA GLY A 174 18.19 4.53 14.83
C GLY A 174 17.85 6.02 14.69
N LEU A 175 17.97 6.58 13.47
CA LEU A 175 17.48 7.93 13.20
C LEU A 175 15.95 7.93 13.21
N PRO A 176 15.30 8.92 13.83
CA PRO A 176 13.85 8.99 13.86
C PRO A 176 13.33 9.16 12.43
N LEU A 177 12.47 8.23 12.00
CA LEU A 177 11.66 8.36 10.80
C LEU A 177 10.98 9.74 10.82
N SER A 178 11.40 10.62 9.93
CA SER A 178 10.75 11.90 9.71
C SER A 178 10.07 11.87 8.36
N PHE A 179 8.74 11.76 8.41
CA PHE A 179 7.87 11.81 7.26
C PHE A 179 7.97 13.13 6.48
N ASP A 180 8.59 14.16 7.06
CA ASP A 180 8.68 15.49 6.47
C ASP A 180 9.96 15.72 5.65
N MET A 181 10.92 14.79 5.70
CA MET A 181 12.13 14.87 4.87
C MET A 181 11.82 14.54 3.42
N SER A 182 12.17 15.45 2.51
CA SER A 182 11.98 15.28 1.06
C SER A 182 12.64 14.03 0.47
N GLU A 183 13.68 13.52 1.13
CA GLU A 183 14.41 12.32 0.72
C GLU A 183 13.56 11.04 0.82
N TYR A 184 12.58 11.01 1.72
CA TYR A 184 11.76 9.83 2.00
C TYR A 184 10.38 9.86 1.33
N THR A 185 10.03 10.94 0.64
CA THR A 185 8.70 11.10 0.02
C THR A 185 8.37 10.00 -0.98
N HIS A 186 9.37 9.41 -1.66
CA HIS A 186 9.15 8.33 -2.62
C HIS A 186 8.84 6.97 -1.98
N ALA A 187 9.18 6.78 -0.71
CA ALA A 187 8.93 5.55 0.04
C ALA A 187 7.62 5.59 0.83
N ILE A 188 6.99 6.77 0.93
CA ILE A 188 5.76 6.99 1.70
C ILE A 188 4.55 6.74 0.80
N ALA A 189 3.78 5.70 1.11
CA ALA A 189 2.45 5.51 0.55
C ALA A 189 1.49 6.51 1.20
N THR A 190 0.93 7.42 0.41
CA THR A 190 0.01 8.45 0.90
C THR A 190 -1.41 8.16 0.45
N TYR A 191 -2.31 7.99 1.41
CA TYR A 191 -3.75 7.81 1.18
C TYR A 191 -4.49 9.07 1.60
N ARG A 192 -5.36 9.57 0.73
CA ARG A 192 -6.20 10.74 1.00
C ARG A 192 -7.65 10.28 1.03
N THR A 193 -8.36 10.58 2.11
CA THR A 193 -9.75 10.20 2.27
C THR A 193 -10.53 11.33 2.94
N MET A 194 -11.80 11.45 2.59
CA MET A 194 -12.70 12.43 3.18
C MET A 194 -13.56 11.72 4.23
N VAL A 195 -13.52 12.20 5.46
CA VAL A 195 -14.44 11.74 6.51
C VAL A 195 -15.55 12.77 6.63
N VAL A 196 -16.80 12.30 6.65
CA VAL A 196 -18.00 13.13 6.68
C VAL A 196 -18.73 12.89 8.00
N LYS A 197 -19.24 13.96 8.62
CA LYS A 197 -20.11 13.87 9.79
C LYS A 197 -21.40 13.11 9.45
N MET A 198 -21.60 11.93 10.02
CA MET A 198 -22.85 11.17 9.84
C MET A 198 -24.03 11.87 10.53
N GLY A 199 -25.19 11.90 9.86
CA GLY A 199 -26.45 12.36 10.44
C GLY A 199 -26.83 13.82 10.16
N GLN A 200 -26.10 14.56 9.33
CA GLN A 200 -26.62 15.81 8.77
C GLN A 200 -27.49 15.53 7.54
N GLN A 201 -28.76 15.93 7.62
CA GLN A 201 -29.69 15.90 6.51
C GLN A 201 -29.24 16.96 5.50
N PHE A 202 -28.84 16.55 4.29
CA PHE A 202 -28.59 17.45 3.18
C PHE A 202 -29.93 18.07 2.77
N GLY A 203 -30.25 19.23 3.35
CA GLY A 203 -31.51 19.92 3.13
C GLY A 203 -31.66 20.30 1.66
N ASN A 204 -32.72 19.78 1.06
CA ASN A 204 -33.21 20.13 -0.27
C ASN A 204 -33.49 21.64 -0.31
N SER A 205 -32.76 22.39 -1.13
CA SER A 205 -33.11 23.76 -1.52
C SER A 205 -34.38 23.80 -2.32
#